data_AF-A0A2G6UJI5-F1
#
_entry.id   AF-A0A2G6UJI5-F1
#
_cell.length_a   1.000
_cell.length_b   1.000
_cell.length_c   1.000
_cell.angle_alpha   90.00
_cell.angle_beta   90.00
_cell.angle_gamma   90.00
#
_symmetry.space_group_name_H-M   'P 1'
#
loop_
_entity.id
_entity.type
_entity.pdbx_description
1 polymer ?
#
loop_
_entity_poly.entity_id
_entity_poly.type
_entity_poly.pdbx_seq_one_letter_code
_entity_poly.pdbx_strand_id
1 'polypeptide(L)'
;MMNIAYKITSCLSIVLAAFLMFDLIKELSDGMSVLEIDFLPLLFSLLVIGNAILAFMLLIGRIKPQKHFLILQTLIIIPTGLLLYYIAFNSTTSCS
;
A
#
# COMPACT_ATOMS: atom_id res chain seq x y z
N MET A 1 5.76 10.42 -23.39
CA MET A 1 5.91 11.03 -22.05
C MET A 1 4.97 10.35 -21.09
N MET A 2 5.41 10.09 -19.85
CA MET A 2 4.54 9.51 -18.82
C MET A 2 3.57 10.59 -18.32
N ASN A 3 2.26 10.29 -18.37
CA ASN A 3 1.23 11.21 -17.89
C ASN A 3 1.47 11.53 -16.39
N ILE A 4 1.30 12.80 -16.00
CA ILE A 4 1.41 13.27 -14.61
C ILE A 4 0.57 12.39 -13.68
N ALA A 5 -0.61 11.93 -14.12
CA ALA A 5 -1.45 11.03 -13.34
C ALA A 5 -0.73 9.73 -12.93
N TYR A 6 0.07 9.10 -13.81
CA TYR A 6 0.86 7.91 -13.46
C TYR A 6 1.94 8.22 -12.44
N LYS A 7 2.62 9.37 -12.59
CA LYS A 7 3.66 9.76 -11.64
C LYS A 7 3.08 9.93 -10.24
N ILE A 8 1.96 10.65 -10.12
CA ILE A 8 1.30 10.90 -8.84
C ILE A 8 0.79 9.58 -8.24
N THR A 9 0.04 8.79 -8.99
CA THR A 9 -0.52 7.51 -8.50
C THR A 9 0.54 6.49 -8.13
N SER A 10 1.63 6.40 -8.91
CA SER A 10 2.74 5.52 -8.58
C SER A 10 3.49 5.98 -7.33
N CYS A 11 3.72 7.29 -7.18
CA CYS A 11 4.34 7.84 -5.97
C CYS A 11 3.47 7.60 -4.74
N LEU A 12 2.16 7.85 -4.85
CA LEU A 12 1.20 7.60 -3.78
C LEU A 12 1.17 6.12 -3.37
N SER A 13 1.17 5.20 -4.35
CA SER A 13 1.21 3.76 -4.10
C SER A 13 2.45 3.34 -3.29
N ILE A 14 3.61 3.92 -3.58
CA ILE A 14 4.85 3.65 -2.85
C ILE A 14 4.77 4.17 -1.41
N VAL A 15 4.26 5.40 -1.23
CA VAL A 15 4.08 5.99 0.11
C VAL A 15 3.11 5.16 0.94
N LEU A 16 1.97 4.76 0.37
CA LEU A 16 0.98 3.90 1.03
C LEU A 16 1.58 2.57 1.47
N ALA A 17 2.36 1.92 0.61
CA ALA A 17 3.05 0.68 0.96
C ALA A 17 4.08 0.89 2.08
N ALA A 18 4.81 2.00 2.09
CA ALA A 18 5.75 2.30 3.17
C ALA A 18 5.04 2.48 4.52
N PHE A 19 3.90 3.16 4.56
CA PHE A 19 3.09 3.29 5.78
C PHE A 19 2.58 1.94 6.28
N LEU A 20 2.04 1.12 5.38
CA LEU A 20 1.51 -0.19 5.76
C LEU A 20 2.61 -1.14 6.24
N MET A 21 3.78 -1.11 5.61
CA MET A 21 4.96 -1.87 6.05
C MET A 21 5.45 -1.40 7.42
N PHE A 22 5.45 -0.09 7.69
CA PHE A 22 5.84 0.43 8.99
C PHE A 22 4.90 -0.06 10.09
N ASP A 23 3.59 -0.04 9.84
CA ASP A 23 2.58 -0.52 10.79
C ASP A 23 2.74 -2.02 11.05
N LEU A 24 2.95 -2.80 9.98
CA LEU A 24 3.21 -4.24 10.07
C LEU A 24 4.46 -4.54 10.91
N ILE A 25 5.56 -3.80 10.70
CA ILE A 25 6.80 -3.95 11.48
C ILE A 25 6.56 -3.62 12.95
N LYS A 26 5.76 -2.60 13.25
CA LYS A 26 5.43 -2.22 14.62
C LYS A 26 4.66 -3.34 15.32
N GLU A 27 3.63 -3.89 14.67
CA GLU A 27 2.81 -4.97 15.22
C GLU A 27 3.64 -6.26 15.44
N LEU A 28 4.55 -6.56 14.50
CA LEU A 28 5.55 -7.62 14.65
C LEU A 28 6.52 -7.39 15.83
N SER A 29 6.92 -6.14 16.05
CA SER A 29 7.81 -5.77 17.16
C SER A 29 7.12 -5.87 18.53
N ASP A 30 5.80 -5.71 18.59
CA ASP A 30 5.01 -5.86 19.82
C ASP A 30 4.73 -7.34 20.18
N GLY A 31 5.32 -8.28 19.44
CA GLY A 31 5.36 -9.71 19.77
C GLY A 31 4.43 -10.59 18.95
N MET A 32 3.73 -10.05 17.95
CA MET A 32 2.91 -10.83 17.03
C MET A 32 3.81 -11.56 16.02
N SER A 33 3.61 -12.86 15.82
CA SER A 33 4.35 -13.61 14.80
C SER A 33 3.73 -13.41 13.41
N VAL A 34 4.55 -13.39 12.35
CA VAL A 34 4.05 -13.32 10.94
C VAL A 34 3.10 -14.49 10.64
N LEU A 35 3.27 -15.63 11.32
CA LEU A 35 2.44 -16.83 11.16
C LEU A 35 1.09 -16.73 11.89
N GLU A 36 0.93 -15.77 12.79
CA GLU A 36 -0.33 -15.49 13.48
C GLU A 36 -1.19 -14.47 12.72
N ILE A 37 -0.63 -13.86 11.67
CA ILE A 37 -1.37 -12.96 10.79
C ILE A 37 -2.38 -13.79 9.99
N ASP A 38 -3.65 -13.42 10.10
CA ASP A 38 -4.71 -14.02 9.30
C ASP A 38 -4.40 -13.94 7.80
N PHE A 39 -4.90 -14.93 7.06
CA PHE A 39 -4.65 -15.04 5.61
C PHE A 39 -5.05 -13.77 4.83
N LEU A 40 -6.14 -13.11 5.25
CA LEU A 40 -6.69 -11.96 4.54
C LEU A 40 -5.80 -10.69 4.68
N PRO A 41 -5.39 -10.26 5.90
CA PRO A 41 -4.37 -9.20 6.07
C PRO A 41 -3.05 -9.50 5.34
N LEU A 42 -2.58 -10.75 5.41
CA LEU A 42 -1.36 -11.16 4.72
C LEU A 42 -1.48 -10.97 3.20
N LEU A 43 -2.58 -11.43 2.59
CA LEU A 43 -2.85 -11.30 1.17
C LEU A 43 -2.98 -9.83 0.75
N PHE A 44 -3.61 -9.00 1.58
CA PHE A 44 -3.74 -7.57 1.34
C PHE A 44 -2.38 -6.86 1.36
N SER A 45 -1.54 -7.15 2.36
CA SER A 45 -0.17 -6.62 2.43
C SER A 45 0.64 -6.99 1.19
N LEU A 46 0.53 -8.24 0.73
CA LEU A 46 1.23 -8.72 -0.46
C LEU A 46 0.77 -8.02 -1.75
N LEU A 47 -0.53 -7.73 -1.88
CA LEU A 47 -1.07 -6.94 -2.99
C LEU A 47 -0.54 -5.49 -2.99
N VAL A 48 -0.47 -4.86 -1.81
CA VAL A 48 0.02 -3.48 -1.66
C VAL A 48 1.52 -3.40 -1.99
N ILE A 49 2.33 -4.33 -1.50
CA ILE A 49 3.77 -4.41 -1.80
C ILE A 49 3.98 -4.67 -3.29
N GLY A 50 3.25 -5.63 -3.87
CA GLY A 50 3.31 -5.92 -5.30
C GLY A 50 2.97 -4.70 -6.16
N ASN A 51 1.95 -3.94 -5.76
CA ASN A 51 1.59 -2.69 -6.43
C ASN A 51 2.68 -1.61 -6.32
N ALA A 52 3.34 -1.50 -5.17
CA ALA A 52 4.45 -0.57 -4.99
C ALA A 52 5.67 -0.92 -5.85
N ILE A 53 6.01 -2.21 -5.98
CA ILE A 53 7.08 -2.66 -6.88
C ILE A 53 6.72 -2.31 -8.34
N LEU A 54 5.48 -2.58 -8.75
CA LEU A 54 5.02 -2.29 -10.11
C LEU A 54 5.00 -0.77 -10.39
N ALA A 55 4.58 0.03 -9.41
CA ALA A 55 4.66 1.49 -9.44
C ALA A 55 6.10 2.01 -9.58
N PHE A 56 7.03 1.42 -8.84
CA PHE A 56 8.45 1.77 -8.90
C PHE A 56 9.07 1.43 -10.28
N MET A 57 8.75 0.26 -10.83
CA MET A 57 9.20 -0.13 -12.17
C MET A 57 8.62 0.78 -13.27
N LEU A 58 7.39 1.30 -13.10
CA LEU A 58 6.81 2.32 -13.97
C LEU A 58 7.56 3.66 -13.86
N LEU A 59 7.91 4.11 -12.65
CA LEU A 59 8.64 5.36 -12.42
C LEU A 59 10.03 5.37 -13.05
N ILE A 60 10.75 4.24 -12.97
CA ILE A 60 12.08 4.09 -13.57
C ILE A 60 11.99 3.91 -15.10
N GLY A 61 10.79 3.75 -15.66
CA GLY A 61 10.57 3.57 -17.10
C GLY A 61 10.93 2.16 -17.60
N ARG A 62 11.11 1.20 -16.69
CA ARG A 62 11.34 -0.22 -17.01
C ARG A 62 10.10 -0.86 -17.63
N ILE A 63 8.91 -0.36 -17.30
CA ILE A 63 7.63 -0.82 -17.83
C ILE A 63 6.94 0.35 -18.56
N LYS A 64 6.28 0.06 -19.69
CA LYS A 64 5.50 1.07 -20.42
C LYS A 64 4.18 1.35 -19.69
N PRO A 65 3.78 2.61 -19.50
CA PRO A 65 2.50 2.94 -18.88
C PRO A 65 1.35 2.45 -19.75
N GLN A 66 0.47 1.63 -19.16
CA GLN A 66 -0.77 1.16 -19.78
C GLN A 66 -1.95 1.56 -18.89
N LYS A 67 -3.08 1.91 -19.51
CA LYS A 67 -4.30 2.33 -18.79
C LYS A 67 -4.71 1.36 -17.69
N HIS A 68 -4.56 0.06 -17.94
CA HIS A 68 -4.85 -0.99 -16.96
C HIS A 68 -4.03 -0.88 -15.68
N PHE A 69 -2.76 -0.46 -15.75
CA PHE A 69 -1.93 -0.27 -14.57
C PHE A 69 -2.41 0.89 -13.70
N LEU A 70 -2.89 1.98 -14.32
CA LEU A 70 -3.45 3.10 -13.56
C LEU A 70 -4.70 2.65 -12.80
N ILE A 71 -5.59 1.91 -13.48
CA ILE A 71 -6.84 1.40 -12.89
C ILE A 71 -6.51 0.46 -11.72
N LEU A 72 -5.56 -0.46 -11.90
CA LEU A 72 -5.13 -1.38 -10.85
C LEU A 72 -4.53 -0.64 -9.65
N GLN A 73 -3.64 0.33 -9.89
CA GLN A 73 -3.06 1.16 -8.83
C GLN A 73 -4.13 1.89 -8.05
N THR A 74 -5.07 2.55 -8.73
CA THR A 74 -6.17 3.26 -8.08
C THR A 74 -7.06 2.32 -7.27
N LEU A 75 -7.37 1.14 -7.79
CA LEU A 75 -8.19 0.14 -7.11
C LEU A 75 -7.52 -0.41 -5.84
N ILE A 76 -6.19 -0.41 -5.77
CA ILE A 76 -5.43 -0.81 -4.57
C ILE A 76 -5.25 0.37 -3.60
N ILE A 77 -5.03 1.58 -4.11
CA ILE A 77 -4.88 2.81 -3.30
C ILE A 77 -6.11 3.07 -2.44
N ILE A 78 -7.32 3.00 -3.01
CA ILE A 78 -8.58 3.34 -2.31
C ILE A 78 -8.78 2.50 -1.04
N PRO A 79 -8.80 1.15 -1.10
CA PRO A 79 -8.98 0.33 0.09
C PRO A 79 -7.80 0.45 1.06
N THR A 80 -6.57 0.62 0.56
CA THR A 80 -5.39 0.79 1.44
C THR A 80 -5.45 2.10 2.22
N GLY A 81 -5.86 3.18 1.56
CA GLY A 81 -6.06 4.48 2.22
C GLY A 81 -7.18 4.44 3.24
N LEU A 82 -8.28 3.73 2.94
CA LEU A 82 -9.39 3.55 3.87
C LEU A 82 -8.98 2.70 5.10
N LEU A 83 -8.18 1.66 4.89
CA LEU A 83 -7.63 0.82 5.96
C LEU A 83 -6.70 1.61 6.88
N LEU A 84 -5.75 2.37 6.31
CA LEU A 84 -4.88 3.24 7.10
C LEU A 84 -5.65 4.32 7.84
N TYR A 85 -6.69 4.89 7.23
CA TYR A 85 -7.59 5.84 7.92
C TYR A 85 -8.26 5.18 9.12
N TYR A 86 -8.76 3.96 8.97
CA TYR A 86 -9.40 3.23 10.07
C TYR A 86 -8.42 2.93 11.20
N ILE A 87 -7.20 2.49 10.89
CA ILE A 87 -6.14 2.25 11.89
C ILE A 87 -5.80 3.55 12.62
N ALA A 88 -5.56 4.63 11.88
CA ALA A 88 -5.24 5.94 12.46
C ALA A 88 -6.39 6.49 13.33
N PHE A 89 -7.65 6.34 12.88
CA PHE A 89 -8.82 6.83 13.60
C PHE A 89 -9.15 5.99 14.85
N ASN A 90 -9.06 4.66 14.77
CA ASN A 90 -9.22 3.80 15.95
C ASN A 90 -8.11 4.05 16.97
N SER A 91 -6.85 4.21 16.53
CA SER A 91 -5.74 4.50 17.45
C SER A 91 -5.87 5.86 18.17
N THR A 92 -6.60 6.82 17.60
CA THR A 92 -6.86 8.14 18.23
C THR A 92 -8.08 8.14 19.14
N THR A 93 -9.06 7.27 18.89
CA THR A 93 -10.26 7.14 19.72
C THR A 93 -10.10 6.19 20.90
N SER A 94 -9.16 5.22 20.84
CA SER A 94 -8.85 4.33 21.98
C SER A 94 -8.03 4.99 23.10
N CYS A 95 -7.69 6.28 22.97
CA CYS A 95 -7.04 7.09 24.01
C CYS A 95 -8.02 8.03 24.76
N SER A 96 -9.32 7.72 24.78
CA SER A 96 -10.33 8.45 25.59
C SER A 96 -10.86 7.62 26.74
#